data_AF-A0A8J3VAC6-F1
#
_entry.id   AF-A0A8J3VAC6-F1
#
_cell.length_a   1.000
_cell.length_b   1.000
_cell.length_c   1.000
_cell.angle_alpha   90.00
_cell.angle_beta   90.00
_cell.angle_gamma   90.00
#
_symmetry.space_group_name_H-M   'P 1'
#
loop_
_entity.id
_entity.type
_entity.pdbx_description
1 polymer ?
#
loop_
_entity_poly.entity_id
_entity_poly.type
_entity_poly.pdbx_seq_one_letter_code
_entity_poly.pdbx_strand_id
1 'polypeptide(L)'
;MEAPDHGKPMETPIETPIEPDDRVKAFGNQLVGVHLWLREELARLREDVDSRREGRTERPRELRAHCLTFCSALSRHHEGEDEGAFSLLAERFPDLRPVLDELRHDHQMVAGILRRLEELAGDADAGDPAGAERVRAELDGLSALLESHFVYEEKRIVEALNGLEVPAWRGSPPAFLITSPEEGRDG
;
A
#
# COMPACT_ATOMS: atom_id res chain seq x y z
N MET A 1 67.87 3.62 2.45
CA MET A 1 67.23 4.95 2.59
C MET A 1 65.88 4.82 1.88
N GLU A 2 64.88 4.29 2.57
CA GLU A 2 63.60 3.91 1.96
C GLU A 2 62.66 5.11 1.76
N ALA A 3 61.76 4.90 0.79
CA ALA A 3 60.88 5.84 0.08
C ALA A 3 59.67 6.31 0.92
N PRO A 4 58.92 7.33 0.44
CA PRO A 4 57.83 7.94 1.20
C PRO A 4 56.51 7.15 1.14
N ASP A 5 55.85 7.15 2.30
CA ASP A 5 54.48 6.75 2.60
C ASP A 5 53.44 7.49 1.75
N HIS A 6 52.68 6.78 0.91
CA HIS A 6 51.38 7.20 0.39
C HIS A 6 50.49 5.97 0.16
N GLY A 7 49.73 5.59 1.18
CA GLY A 7 48.70 4.56 1.05
C GLY A 7 47.73 4.57 2.22
N LYS A 8 46.90 5.62 2.34
CA LYS A 8 45.71 5.51 3.21
C LYS A 8 44.77 4.45 2.62
N PRO A 9 44.41 3.40 3.36
CA PRO A 9 43.36 2.50 2.91
C PRO A 9 42.03 3.26 2.85
N MET A 10 41.32 3.06 1.76
CA MET A 10 39.96 3.53 1.55
C MET A 10 39.07 2.75 2.53
N GLU A 11 38.68 3.39 3.64
CA GLU A 11 37.70 2.81 4.56
C GLU A 11 36.37 2.65 3.81
N THR A 12 35.94 1.41 3.70
CA THR A 12 34.61 1.03 3.21
C THR A 12 33.57 1.57 4.19
N PRO A 13 32.44 2.14 3.73
CA PRO A 13 31.39 2.58 4.63
C PRO A 13 30.89 1.37 5.43
N ILE A 14 30.99 1.46 6.76
CA ILE A 14 30.36 0.50 7.68
C ILE A 14 28.84 0.66 7.49
N GLU A 15 28.23 -0.29 6.80
CA GLU A 15 26.78 -0.41 6.70
C GLU A 15 26.27 -0.80 8.09
N THR A 16 25.83 0.18 8.87
CA THR A 16 25.30 -0.01 10.22
C THR A 16 24.14 -1.02 10.16
N PRO A 17 24.13 -2.08 11.01
CA PRO A 17 23.01 -3.02 11.04
C PRO A 17 21.71 -2.28 11.32
N ILE A 18 20.70 -2.46 10.47
CA ILE A 18 19.38 -1.88 10.73
C ILE A 18 18.78 -2.64 11.92
N GLU A 19 18.60 -1.95 13.04
CA GLU A 19 17.98 -2.51 14.24
C GLU A 19 16.56 -3.04 13.91
N PRO A 20 16.12 -4.15 14.51
CA PRO A 20 14.82 -4.78 14.21
C PRO A 20 13.62 -3.82 14.29
N ASP A 21 13.69 -2.82 15.17
CA ASP A 21 12.62 -1.84 15.35
C ASP A 21 12.59 -0.78 14.23
N ASP A 22 13.74 -0.47 13.64
CA ASP A 22 13.81 0.44 12.50
C ASP A 22 13.30 -0.20 11.22
N ARG A 23 13.48 -1.53 11.08
CA ARG A 23 12.86 -2.31 9.99
C ARG A 23 11.34 -2.29 10.05
N VAL A 24 10.79 -2.41 11.26
CA VAL A 24 9.34 -2.44 11.48
C VAL A 24 8.71 -1.05 11.21
N LYS A 25 9.37 0.05 11.60
CA LYS A 25 8.93 1.41 11.26
C LYS A 25 8.99 1.69 9.77
N ALA A 26 10.07 1.27 9.11
CA ALA A 26 10.23 1.42 7.67
C ALA A 26 9.08 0.71 6.93
N PHE A 27 8.66 -0.46 7.41
CA PHE A 27 7.49 -1.16 6.90
C PHE A 27 6.19 -0.35 7.08
N GLY A 28 5.90 0.17 8.28
CA GLY A 28 4.69 0.98 8.51
C GLY A 28 4.60 2.22 7.62
N ASN A 29 5.73 2.93 7.41
CA ASN A 29 5.78 4.06 6.49
C ASN A 29 5.60 3.65 5.03
N GLN A 30 6.23 2.53 4.63
CA GLN A 30 6.09 1.98 3.29
C GLN A 30 4.64 1.58 2.99
N LEU A 31 3.97 0.96 3.97
CA LEU A 31 2.56 0.55 3.90
C LEU A 31 1.64 1.74 3.60
N VAL A 32 1.70 2.78 4.42
CA VAL A 32 0.90 3.99 4.20
C VAL A 32 1.22 4.62 2.84
N GLY A 33 2.50 4.66 2.47
CA GLY A 33 2.93 5.21 1.18
C GLY A 33 2.35 4.47 -0.03
N VAL A 34 2.38 3.14 -0.03
CA VAL A 34 1.81 2.33 -1.13
C VAL A 34 0.29 2.41 -1.16
N HIS A 35 -0.38 2.48 -0.01
CA HIS A 35 -1.83 2.66 0.04
C HIS A 35 -2.30 4.00 -0.53
N LEU A 36 -1.60 5.09 -0.23
CA LEU A 36 -1.90 6.39 -0.82
C LEU A 36 -1.77 6.34 -2.35
N TRP A 37 -0.68 5.76 -2.86
CA TRP A 37 -0.49 5.59 -4.29
C TRP A 37 -1.58 4.70 -4.93
N LEU A 38 -1.96 3.59 -4.29
CA LEU A 38 -3.02 2.69 -4.77
C LEU A 38 -4.39 3.40 -4.82
N ARG A 39 -4.72 4.22 -3.82
CA ARG A 39 -5.95 5.04 -3.82
C ARG A 39 -5.98 5.99 -5.01
N GLU A 40 -4.86 6.67 -5.28
CA GLU A 40 -4.76 7.60 -6.40
C GLU A 40 -4.87 6.89 -7.76
N GLU A 41 -4.19 5.75 -7.94
CA GLU A 41 -4.27 4.97 -9.17
C GLU A 41 -5.68 4.46 -9.44
N LEU A 42 -6.38 4.00 -8.40
CA LEU A 42 -7.77 3.56 -8.53
C LEU A 42 -8.70 4.71 -8.89
N ALA A 43 -8.49 5.90 -8.30
CA ALA A 43 -9.26 7.09 -8.66
C ALA A 43 -9.04 7.49 -10.12
N ARG A 44 -7.79 7.50 -10.59
CA ARG A 44 -7.43 7.75 -12.00
C ARG A 44 -8.12 6.75 -12.93
N LEU A 45 -8.06 5.46 -12.59
CA LEU A 45 -8.67 4.40 -13.40
C LEU A 45 -10.20 4.56 -13.51
N ARG A 46 -10.87 4.95 -12.42
CA ARG A 46 -12.33 5.22 -12.43
C ARG A 46 -12.67 6.43 -13.32
N GLU A 47 -11.87 7.49 -13.27
CA GLU A 47 -12.05 8.69 -14.11
C GLU A 47 -11.85 8.38 -15.60
N ASP A 48 -10.87 7.54 -15.94
CA ASP A 48 -10.64 7.13 -17.32
C ASP A 48 -11.78 6.27 -17.87
N VAL A 49 -12.33 5.37 -17.05
CA VAL A 49 -13.52 4.59 -17.40
C VAL A 49 -14.73 5.51 -17.63
N ASP A 50 -14.94 6.50 -16.78
CA ASP A 50 -16.05 7.46 -16.94
C ASP A 50 -15.89 8.32 -18.19
N SER A 51 -14.67 8.81 -18.43
CA SER A 51 -14.36 9.52 -19.66
C SER A 51 -14.64 8.65 -20.89
N ARG A 52 -14.41 7.33 -20.82
CA ARG A 52 -14.71 6.41 -21.92
C ARG A 52 -16.22 6.22 -22.09
N ARG A 53 -16.96 6.06 -20.99
CA ARG A 53 -18.43 5.93 -20.99
C ARG A 53 -19.11 7.16 -21.58
N GLU A 54 -18.54 8.35 -21.35
CA GLU A 54 -19.01 9.62 -21.89
C GLU A 54 -18.53 9.90 -23.32
N GLY A 55 -17.73 9.01 -23.92
CA GLY A 55 -17.17 9.20 -25.27
C GLY A 55 -16.09 10.28 -25.37
N ARG A 56 -15.48 10.67 -24.24
CA ARG A 56 -14.41 11.69 -24.18
C ARG A 56 -13.01 11.13 -24.43
N THR A 57 -12.80 9.82 -24.28
CA THR A 57 -11.52 9.15 -24.57
C THR A 57 -11.69 7.96 -25.51
N GLU A 58 -10.87 7.92 -26.56
CA GLU A 58 -10.87 6.87 -27.60
C GLU A 58 -9.67 5.91 -27.47
N ARG A 59 -9.05 5.80 -26.28
CA ARG A 59 -7.84 4.98 -26.06
C ARG A 59 -8.10 3.72 -25.20
N PRO A 60 -8.95 2.75 -25.63
CA PRO A 60 -9.23 1.52 -24.89
C PRO A 60 -8.00 0.73 -24.45
N ARG A 61 -6.95 0.71 -25.28
CA ARG A 61 -5.72 -0.05 -25.01
C ARG A 61 -4.94 0.51 -23.83
N GLU A 62 -4.91 1.83 -23.67
CA GLU A 62 -4.22 2.49 -22.56
C GLU A 62 -4.97 2.22 -21.25
N LEU A 63 -6.30 2.36 -21.26
CA LEU A 63 -7.16 2.04 -20.12
C LEU A 63 -7.02 0.57 -19.70
N ARG A 64 -7.00 -0.36 -20.67
CA ARG A 64 -6.78 -1.79 -20.41
C ARG A 64 -5.41 -2.03 -19.77
N ALA A 65 -4.35 -1.44 -20.33
CA ALA A 65 -3.01 -1.58 -19.79
C ALA A 65 -2.91 -1.03 -18.36
N HIS A 66 -3.55 0.11 -18.09
CA HIS A 66 -3.61 0.71 -16.76
C HIS A 66 -4.34 -0.21 -15.77
N CYS A 67 -5.53 -0.72 -16.14
CA CYS A 67 -6.30 -1.64 -15.31
C CYS A 67 -5.49 -2.88 -14.92
N LEU A 68 -4.83 -3.53 -15.89
CA LEU A 68 -4.04 -4.73 -15.64
C LEU A 68 -2.80 -4.43 -14.80
N THR A 69 -2.16 -3.28 -15.01
CA THR A 69 -1.00 -2.86 -14.21
C THR A 69 -1.41 -2.60 -12.76
N PHE A 70 -2.54 -1.93 -12.54
CA PHE A 70 -3.11 -1.72 -11.21
C PHE A 70 -3.46 -3.04 -10.52
N CYS A 71 -4.16 -3.96 -11.22
CA CYS A 71 -4.51 -5.28 -10.67
C CYS A 71 -3.26 -6.06 -10.24
N SER A 72 -2.21 -6.05 -11.07
CA SER A 72 -0.95 -6.72 -10.77
C SER A 72 -0.23 -6.06 -9.57
N ALA A 73 -0.21 -4.73 -9.50
CA ALA A 73 0.44 -4.01 -8.40
C ALA A 73 -0.25 -4.28 -7.06
N LEU A 74 -1.59 -4.21 -7.02
CA LEU A 74 -2.37 -4.47 -5.81
C LEU A 74 -2.27 -5.93 -5.36
N SER A 75 -2.31 -6.89 -6.30
CA SER A 75 -2.14 -8.31 -5.97
C SER A 75 -0.78 -8.57 -5.33
N ARG A 76 0.30 -8.03 -5.93
CA ARG A 76 1.66 -8.19 -5.40
C ARG A 76 1.85 -7.53 -4.04
N HIS A 77 1.19 -6.40 -3.81
CA HIS A 77 1.18 -5.71 -2.52
C HIS A 77 0.61 -6.64 -1.43
N HIS A 78 -0.63 -7.12 -1.61
CA HIS A 78 -1.28 -8.02 -0.65
C HIS A 78 -0.56 -9.36 -0.48
N GLU A 79 -0.03 -9.97 -1.55
CA GLU A 79 0.78 -11.19 -1.45
C GLU A 79 2.04 -10.96 -0.61
N GLY A 80 2.70 -9.81 -0.78
CA GLY A 80 3.87 -9.43 0.00
C GLY A 80 3.57 -9.27 1.49
N GLU A 81 2.39 -8.76 1.83
CA GLU A 81 1.90 -8.67 3.20
C GLU A 81 1.59 -10.05 3.78
N ASP A 82 0.79 -10.83 3.05
CA ASP A 82 0.34 -12.15 3.48
C ASP A 82 1.49 -13.13 3.72
N GLU A 83 2.43 -13.20 2.79
CA GLU A 83 3.53 -14.18 2.86
C GLU A 83 4.70 -13.66 3.69
N GLY A 84 4.93 -12.34 3.69
CA GLY A 84 6.07 -11.71 4.33
C GLY A 84 5.74 -10.99 5.63
N ALA A 85 5.12 -9.81 5.50
CA ALA A 85 5.02 -8.86 6.63
C ALA A 85 4.14 -9.37 7.77
N PHE A 86 2.98 -9.96 7.47
CA PHE A 86 2.04 -10.47 8.47
C PHE A 86 2.64 -11.63 9.26
N SER A 87 3.44 -12.49 8.62
CA SER A 87 4.17 -13.56 9.32
C SER A 87 5.11 -12.97 10.38
N LEU A 88 5.89 -11.97 10.02
CA LEU A 88 6.83 -11.30 10.94
C LEU A 88 6.10 -10.57 12.08
N LEU A 89 4.98 -9.90 11.77
CA LEU A 89 4.15 -9.22 12.75
C LEU A 89 3.47 -10.19 13.71
N ALA A 90 2.98 -11.34 13.24
CA ALA A 90 2.37 -12.38 14.06
C ALA A 90 3.33 -13.07 15.03
N GLU A 91 4.63 -13.08 14.71
CA GLU A 91 5.71 -13.55 15.58
C GLU A 91 6.05 -12.52 16.67
N ARG A 92 6.16 -11.24 16.28
CA ARG A 92 6.53 -10.14 17.18
C ARG A 92 5.38 -9.67 18.08
N PHE A 93 4.15 -9.72 17.59
CA PHE A 93 2.94 -9.26 18.25
C PHE A 93 1.83 -10.33 18.16
N PRO A 94 1.87 -11.38 19.01
CA PRO A 94 0.90 -12.49 18.93
C PRO A 94 -0.57 -12.05 19.06
N ASP A 95 -0.84 -10.99 19.83
CA ASP A 95 -2.18 -10.44 20.02
C ASP A 95 -2.76 -9.78 18.76
N LEU A 96 -1.91 -9.48 17.76
CA LEU A 96 -2.33 -8.92 16.48
C LEU A 96 -2.88 -9.99 15.51
N ARG A 97 -2.66 -11.29 15.78
CA ARG A 97 -3.07 -12.38 14.88
C ARG A 97 -4.53 -12.32 14.43
N PRO A 98 -5.53 -12.07 15.29
CA PRO A 98 -6.91 -11.95 14.85
C PRO A 98 -7.13 -10.84 13.82
N VAL A 99 -6.42 -9.71 13.94
CA VAL A 99 -6.46 -8.61 12.97
C VAL A 99 -5.84 -9.04 11.64
N LEU A 100 -4.69 -9.73 11.69
CA LEU A 100 -4.03 -10.21 10.46
C LEU A 100 -4.88 -11.25 9.72
N ASP A 101 -5.62 -12.09 10.46
CA ASP A 101 -6.55 -13.05 9.87
C ASP A 101 -7.74 -12.36 9.18
N GLU A 102 -8.26 -11.27 9.77
CA GLU A 102 -9.29 -10.42 9.13
C GLU A 102 -8.76 -9.76 7.86
N LEU A 103 -7.53 -9.20 7.89
CA LEU A 103 -6.90 -8.58 6.71
C LEU A 103 -6.68 -9.60 5.58
N ARG A 104 -6.24 -10.82 5.89
CA ARG A 104 -6.14 -11.92 4.91
C ARG A 104 -7.49 -12.26 4.28
N HIS A 105 -8.58 -12.17 5.05
CA HIS A 105 -9.92 -12.39 4.51
C HIS A 105 -10.31 -11.29 3.50
N ASP A 106 -10.03 -10.03 3.83
CA ASP A 106 -10.23 -8.91 2.91
C ASP A 106 -9.40 -9.08 1.63
N HIS A 107 -8.13 -9.49 1.75
CA HIS A 107 -7.26 -9.77 0.61
C HIS A 107 -7.86 -10.80 -0.36
N GLN A 108 -8.49 -11.85 0.17
CA GLN A 108 -9.17 -12.87 -0.66
C GLN A 108 -10.37 -12.28 -1.41
N MET A 109 -11.14 -11.40 -0.77
CA MET A 109 -12.26 -10.70 -1.42
C MET A 109 -11.76 -9.76 -2.53
N VAL A 110 -10.72 -8.98 -2.24
CA VAL A 110 -10.07 -8.10 -3.21
C VAL A 110 -9.56 -8.91 -4.41
N ALA A 111 -8.82 -10.00 -4.17
CA ALA A 111 -8.32 -10.86 -5.24
C ALA A 111 -9.44 -11.42 -6.12
N GLY A 112 -10.61 -11.69 -5.54
CA GLY A 112 -11.81 -12.08 -6.29
C GLY A 112 -12.31 -10.99 -7.25
N ILE A 113 -12.29 -9.72 -6.82
CA ILE A 113 -12.67 -8.58 -7.67
C ILE A 113 -11.62 -8.35 -8.76
N LEU A 114 -10.34 -8.41 -8.42
CA LEU A 114 -9.25 -8.21 -9.37
C LEU A 114 -9.29 -9.21 -10.53
N ARG A 115 -9.52 -10.50 -10.26
CA ARG A 115 -9.70 -11.50 -11.33
C ARG A 115 -10.85 -11.15 -12.28
N ARG A 116 -11.99 -10.70 -11.75
CA ARG A 116 -13.13 -10.28 -12.59
C ARG A 116 -12.79 -9.03 -13.42
N LEU A 117 -12.06 -8.07 -12.86
CA LEU A 117 -11.58 -6.90 -13.59
C LEU A 117 -10.64 -7.29 -14.73
N GLU A 118 -9.72 -8.22 -14.50
CA GLU A 118 -8.80 -8.73 -15.53
C GLU A 118 -9.54 -9.42 -16.68
N GLU A 119 -10.54 -10.26 -16.37
CA GLU A 119 -11.43 -10.89 -17.35
C GLU A 119 -12.20 -9.84 -18.17
N LEU A 120 -12.85 -8.89 -17.48
CA LEU A 120 -13.60 -7.80 -18.13
C LEU A 120 -12.71 -6.91 -19.00
N ALA A 121 -11.49 -6.61 -18.54
CA ALA A 121 -10.52 -5.83 -19.30
C ALA A 121 -10.01 -6.59 -20.54
N GLY A 122 -10.02 -7.92 -20.52
CA GLY A 122 -9.79 -8.77 -21.69
C GLY A 122 -10.89 -8.63 -22.75
N ASP A 123 -12.15 -8.63 -22.31
CA ASP A 123 -13.32 -8.58 -23.20
C ASP A 123 -13.66 -7.18 -23.73
N ALA A 124 -13.32 -6.12 -22.96
CA ALA A 124 -13.69 -4.73 -23.26
C ALA A 124 -12.97 -4.09 -24.47
N ASP A 125 -12.03 -4.79 -25.12
CA ASP A 125 -11.32 -4.29 -26.32
C ASP A 125 -12.24 -4.23 -27.57
N ALA A 126 -13.44 -4.81 -27.49
CA ALA A 126 -14.43 -4.87 -28.58
C ALA A 126 -15.28 -3.59 -28.78
N GLY A 127 -15.06 -2.53 -28.00
CA GLY A 127 -15.82 -1.28 -28.12
C GLY A 127 -17.26 -1.35 -27.57
N ASP A 128 -17.57 -2.35 -26.75
CA ASP A 128 -18.88 -2.56 -26.12
C ASP A 128 -19.13 -1.58 -24.94
N PRO A 129 -20.12 -0.68 -25.02
CA PRO A 129 -20.50 0.21 -23.91
C PRO A 129 -20.94 -0.55 -22.65
N ALA A 130 -21.55 -1.74 -22.80
CA ALA A 130 -21.95 -2.55 -21.65
C ALA A 130 -20.73 -3.11 -20.89
N GLY A 131 -19.62 -3.38 -21.59
CA GLY A 131 -18.35 -3.76 -20.98
C GLY A 131 -17.78 -2.65 -20.09
N ALA A 132 -17.82 -1.39 -20.54
CA ALA A 132 -17.36 -0.25 -19.75
C ALA A 132 -18.18 -0.04 -18.46
N GLU A 133 -19.50 -0.25 -18.52
CA GLU A 133 -20.37 -0.18 -17.34
C GLU A 133 -20.03 -1.26 -16.31
N ARG A 134 -19.78 -2.50 -16.76
CA ARG A 134 -19.39 -3.61 -15.88
C ARG A 134 -18.06 -3.37 -15.20
N VAL A 135 -17.06 -2.87 -15.94
CA VAL A 135 -15.76 -2.48 -15.37
C VAL A 135 -15.95 -1.39 -14.32
N ARG A 136 -16.76 -0.37 -14.62
CA ARG A 136 -17.05 0.72 -13.67
C ARG A 136 -17.67 0.20 -12.37
N ALA A 137 -18.64 -0.70 -12.46
CA ALA A 137 -19.30 -1.29 -11.30
C ALA A 137 -18.33 -2.11 -10.41
N GLU A 138 -17.46 -2.90 -11.01
CA GLU A 138 -16.44 -3.67 -10.26
C GLU A 138 -15.41 -2.73 -9.61
N LEU A 139 -14.98 -1.65 -10.29
CA LEU A 139 -14.09 -0.64 -9.71
C LEU A 139 -14.73 0.12 -8.54
N ASP A 140 -16.04 0.41 -8.60
CA ASP A 140 -16.77 1.03 -7.50
C ASP A 140 -16.84 0.10 -6.28
N GLY A 141 -17.11 -1.20 -6.51
CA GLY A 141 -17.07 -2.22 -5.46
C GLY A 141 -15.67 -2.38 -4.84
N LEU A 142 -14.64 -2.42 -5.68
CA LEU A 142 -13.25 -2.47 -5.24
C LEU A 142 -12.87 -1.24 -4.40
N SER A 143 -13.25 -0.04 -4.87
CA SER A 143 -12.95 1.21 -4.18
C SER A 143 -13.59 1.27 -2.79
N ALA A 144 -14.84 0.81 -2.65
CA ALA A 144 -15.52 0.79 -1.36
C ALA A 144 -14.84 -0.19 -0.39
N LEU A 145 -14.47 -1.38 -0.86
CA LEU A 145 -13.78 -2.38 -0.05
C LEU A 145 -12.40 -1.89 0.39
N LEU A 146 -11.58 -1.42 -0.56
CA LEU A 146 -10.21 -0.97 -0.29
C LEU A 146 -10.15 0.22 0.65
N GLU A 147 -11.11 1.15 0.58
CA GLU A 147 -11.11 2.28 1.50
C GLU A 147 -11.28 1.82 2.95
N SER A 148 -12.23 0.93 3.21
CA SER A 148 -12.41 0.36 4.56
C SER A 148 -11.23 -0.51 5.00
N HIS A 149 -10.67 -1.28 4.08
CA HIS A 149 -9.55 -2.18 4.31
C HIS A 149 -8.27 -1.40 4.66
N PHE A 150 -7.87 -0.43 3.84
CA PHE A 150 -6.67 0.37 4.06
C PHE A 150 -6.75 1.17 5.36
N VAL A 151 -7.91 1.79 5.66
CA VAL A 151 -8.09 2.53 6.93
C VAL A 151 -7.96 1.59 8.13
N TYR A 152 -8.53 0.39 8.04
CA TYR A 152 -8.44 -0.60 9.11
C TYR A 152 -7.00 -1.06 9.32
N GLU A 153 -6.32 -1.46 8.25
CA GLU A 153 -4.95 -1.93 8.30
C GLU A 153 -3.99 -0.86 8.83
N GLU A 154 -4.00 0.33 8.22
CA GLU A 154 -3.13 1.44 8.61
C GLU A 154 -3.28 1.73 10.10
N LYS A 155 -4.53 1.82 10.59
CA LYS A 155 -4.79 2.06 12.02
C LYS A 155 -4.20 0.96 12.89
N ARG A 156 -4.51 -0.31 12.60
CA ARG A 156 -4.15 -1.43 13.47
C ARG A 156 -2.66 -1.72 13.47
N ILE A 157 -2.04 -1.68 12.30
CA ILE A 157 -0.60 -1.90 12.15
C ILE A 157 0.15 -0.74 12.82
N VAL A 158 -0.19 0.52 12.52
CA VAL A 158 0.47 1.67 13.17
C VAL A 158 0.29 1.65 14.69
N GLU A 159 -0.91 1.34 15.21
CA GLU A 159 -1.12 1.15 16.66
C GLU A 159 -0.17 0.09 17.25
N ALA A 160 -0.03 -1.07 16.59
CA ALA A 160 0.90 -2.12 17.03
C ALA A 160 2.37 -1.67 17.00
N LEU A 161 2.76 -0.91 15.97
CA LEU A 161 4.13 -0.38 15.87
C LEU A 161 4.42 0.70 16.92
N ASN A 162 3.42 1.51 17.28
CA ASN A 162 3.54 2.57 18.28
C ASN A 162 3.57 2.03 19.70
N GLY A 163 3.03 0.83 19.93
CA GLY A 163 3.12 0.10 21.19
C GLY A 163 4.52 -0.42 21.53
N LEU A 164 5.49 -0.29 20.62
CA LEU A 164 6.90 -0.55 20.90
C LEU A 164 7.41 0.50 21.92
N GLU A 165 7.62 0.10 23.17
CA GLU A 165 8.38 0.91 24.15
C GLU A 165 9.84 1.03 23.71
N VAL A 166 10.13 1.93 22.76
CA VAL A 166 11.49 2.27 22.34
C VAL A 166 11.99 3.42 23.23
N PRO A 167 13.01 3.25 24.08
CA PRO A 167 13.49 4.30 25.01
C PRO A 167 13.88 5.62 24.31
N ALA A 168 14.36 5.55 23.07
CA ALA A 168 14.70 6.73 22.26
C ALA A 168 13.48 7.62 21.93
N TRP A 169 12.28 7.07 21.95
CA TRP A 169 11.04 7.77 21.58
C TRP A 169 10.38 8.53 22.74
N ARG A 170 10.75 8.26 24.00
CA ARG A 170 10.36 9.10 25.14
C ARG A 170 11.00 10.50 25.08
N GLY A 171 12.14 10.63 24.39
CA GLY A 171 12.87 11.89 24.28
C GLY A 171 12.43 12.77 23.12
N SER A 172 12.12 12.17 21.96
CA SER A 172 11.62 12.85 20.75
C SER A 172 10.67 11.93 19.96
N PRO A 173 9.36 12.03 20.17
CA PRO A 173 8.37 11.33 19.36
C PRO A 173 8.43 11.78 17.89
N PRO A 174 8.40 10.88 16.90
CA PRO A 174 8.29 11.25 15.48
C PRO A 174 6.94 11.93 15.19
N ALA A 175 6.93 12.85 14.22
CA ALA A 175 5.84 13.79 13.99
C ALA A 175 4.46 13.16 13.76
N PHE A 176 4.39 11.92 13.25
CA PHE A 176 3.12 11.21 13.02
C PHE A 176 2.47 10.63 14.29
N LEU A 177 3.21 10.54 15.41
CA LEU A 177 2.66 10.19 16.74
C LEU A 177 2.08 11.39 17.47
N ILE A 178 2.41 12.59 17.02
CA ILE A 178 1.92 13.83 17.61
C ILE A 178 0.59 14.13 16.95
N THR A 179 -0.48 13.55 17.48
CA THR A 179 -1.83 14.02 17.15
C THR A 179 -1.99 15.40 17.78
N SER A 180 -1.82 16.46 16.98
CA SER A 180 -2.23 17.80 17.41
C SER A 180 -3.73 17.74 17.72
N PRO A 181 -4.18 18.12 18.93
CA PRO A 181 -5.59 18.25 19.19
C PRO A 181 -6.15 19.38 18.31
N GLU A 182 -7.34 19.15 17.78
CA GLU A 182 -8.06 20.07 16.91
C GLU A 182 -8.14 21.49 17.49
N GLU A 183 -7.90 22.48 16.62
CA GLU A 183 -8.32 23.86 16.82
C GLU A 183 -9.84 23.90 17.05
N GLY A 184 -10.25 24.19 18.28
CA GLY A 184 -11.66 24.29 18.64
C GLY A 184 -11.93 25.17 19.86
N ARG A 185 -12.24 26.45 19.57
CA ARG A 185 -13.15 27.39 20.28
C ARG A 185 -13.03 27.63 21.80
N ASP A 186 -12.69 28.86 22.14
CA ASP A 186 -13.45 29.86 22.92
C ASP A 186 -12.54 31.11 22.97
N GLY A 187 -12.93 32.37 22.79
CA GLY A 187 -14.17 33.12 22.85
C GLY A 187 -13.77 34.60 22.80
#